data_AF-A0AAV1JF06-F1
#
_entry.id   AF-A0AAV1JF06-F1
#
_cell.length_a   1.000
_cell.length_b   1.000
_cell.length_c   1.000
_cell.angle_alpha   90.00
_cell.angle_beta   90.00
_cell.angle_gamma   90.00
#
_symmetry.space_group_name_H-M   'P 1'
#
loop_
_entity.id
_entity.type
_entity.pdbx_description
1 polymer ?
#
loop_
_entity_poly.entity_id
_entity_poly.type
_entity_poly.pdbx_seq_one_letter_code
_entity_poly.pdbx_strand_id
1 'polypeptide(L)'
;MYQFTSSSMLILERCIDLAKQRNETNQWNQKFSLKSSYSNEFINNLDAKEGAQLKELNYAHEEIILDPSINNEQKYKDILTDPIAYIDVILEEGSLDNILLIFLSENLTDMDVERLSGHILEDRVNLRFIENFFTYFLPNCFKRENSRLSLDLLIRAFKSYPAKFHLLLQRTLDTEMDCHIFQEFTSILTPQELSAIMKSFIEFDLSVDVLIRHMFAFVSCYKSCIKDVKINNFVVVKLNEAAEKCTADKQYGRLLLTYLQNKNDNFKLSLLKRIVDNHRSPFKRPCLNMLNELVKRNE
;
A
#
# COMPACT_ATOMS: atom_id res chain seq x y z
N MET A 1 40.90 -5.52 19.42
CA MET A 1 40.10 -4.86 18.37
C MET A 1 39.14 -5.92 17.87
N TYR A 2 37.84 -5.82 18.20
CA TYR A 2 36.86 -6.83 17.79
C TYR A 2 36.56 -6.64 16.31
N GLN A 3 36.83 -7.65 15.48
CA GLN A 3 36.46 -7.66 14.07
C GLN A 3 35.09 -8.31 13.94
N PHE A 4 34.14 -7.54 13.42
CA PHE A 4 32.82 -8.04 13.06
C PHE A 4 32.90 -8.77 11.71
N THR A 5 32.06 -9.77 11.52
CA THR A 5 31.84 -10.39 10.21
C THR A 5 31.19 -9.39 9.25
N SER A 6 31.37 -9.55 7.94
CA SER A 6 30.86 -8.60 6.93
C SER A 6 29.35 -8.36 7.03
N SER A 7 28.59 -9.41 7.37
CA SER A 7 27.15 -9.33 7.61
C SER A 7 26.79 -8.55 8.88
N SER A 8 27.58 -8.69 9.94
CA SER A 8 27.41 -7.92 11.18
C SER A 8 27.83 -6.46 11.00
N MET A 9 28.80 -6.19 10.11
CA MET A 9 29.25 -4.84 9.76
C MET A 9 28.12 -4.07 9.04
N LEU A 10 27.44 -4.70 8.09
CA LEU A 10 26.30 -4.11 7.36
C LEU A 10 25.11 -3.80 8.28
N ILE A 11 24.83 -4.68 9.25
CA ILE A 11 23.79 -4.44 10.25
C ILE A 11 24.17 -3.26 11.15
N LEU A 12 25.44 -3.18 11.56
CA LEU A 12 25.96 -2.10 12.38
C LEU A 12 25.88 -0.75 11.65
N GLU A 13 26.28 -0.69 10.39
CA GLU A 13 26.17 0.51 9.54
C GLU A 13 24.72 0.97 9.41
N ARG A 14 23.79 0.04 9.16
CA ARG A 14 22.36 0.32 9.04
C ARG A 14 21.75 0.84 10.36
N CYS A 15 22.17 0.29 11.49
CA CYS A 15 21.76 0.78 12.82
C CYS A 15 22.31 2.19 13.12
N ILE A 16 23.53 2.50 12.68
CA ILE A 16 24.14 3.83 12.84
C ILE A 16 23.41 4.86 11.97
N ASP A 17 23.07 4.51 10.73
CA ASP A 17 22.38 5.45 9.84
C ASP A 17 20.93 5.75 10.27
N LEU A 18 20.23 4.77 10.83
CA LEU A 18 18.93 4.98 11.49
C LEU A 18 19.05 5.87 12.75
N ALA A 19 20.18 5.81 13.46
CA ALA A 19 20.44 6.62 14.64
C ALA A 19 20.85 8.07 14.31
N LYS A 20 21.54 8.31 13.18
CA LYS A 20 21.89 9.65 12.68
C LYS A 20 20.68 10.53 12.44
N GLN A 21 19.57 9.96 11.98
CA GLN A 21 18.33 10.71 11.68
C GLN A 21 17.62 11.29 12.92
N ARG A 22 18.06 10.96 14.15
CA ARG A 22 17.39 11.38 15.40
C ARG A 22 18.18 12.31 16.31
N ASN A 23 19.52 12.37 16.22
CA ASN A 23 20.32 13.32 17.03
C ASN A 23 21.81 13.33 16.62
N GLU A 24 22.35 14.48 16.22
CA GLU A 24 23.76 14.64 15.82
C GLU A 24 24.75 14.50 16.99
N THR A 25 24.30 14.68 18.23
CA THR A 25 25.12 14.60 19.46
C THR A 25 25.20 13.20 20.08
N ASN A 26 24.69 12.17 19.40
CA ASN A 26 24.72 10.80 19.89
C ASN A 26 26.17 10.26 19.98
N GLN A 27 26.57 9.74 21.15
CA GLN A 27 27.88 9.13 21.40
C GLN A 27 28.24 7.99 20.43
N TRP A 28 27.23 7.29 19.88
CA TRP A 28 27.42 6.25 18.87
C TRP A 28 27.81 6.81 17.50
N ASN A 29 27.28 7.98 17.12
CA ASN A 29 27.63 8.63 15.86
C ASN A 29 29.09 9.11 15.86
N GLN A 30 29.56 9.64 16.99
CA GLN A 30 30.96 10.08 17.14
C GLN A 30 31.97 8.92 17.11
N LYS A 31 31.55 7.72 17.55
CA LYS A 31 32.44 6.57 17.68
C LYS A 31 32.58 5.76 16.39
N PHE A 32 31.64 5.91 15.44
CA PHE A 32 31.56 5.06 14.24
C PHE A 32 31.31 5.81 12.92
N SER A 33 31.36 7.15 12.88
CA SER A 33 31.24 7.89 11.62
C SER A 33 32.45 7.67 10.70
N LEU A 34 32.27 6.87 9.65
CA LEU A 34 33.13 6.90 8.46
C LEU A 34 32.65 8.00 7.51
N LYS A 35 33.58 8.80 7.01
CA LYS A 35 33.33 9.82 5.97
C LYS A 35 32.91 9.13 4.68
N SER A 36 31.64 9.13 4.33
CA SER A 36 31.17 8.82 2.98
C SER A 36 30.74 10.11 2.27
N SER A 37 31.47 10.40 1.21
CA SER A 37 31.21 11.47 0.25
C SER A 37 30.29 10.94 -0.84
N TYR A 38 28.99 11.24 -0.75
CA TYR A 38 28.09 11.29 -1.90
C TYR A 38 27.10 12.44 -1.68
N SER A 39 27.23 13.47 -2.51
CA SER A 39 26.48 14.72 -2.46
C SER A 39 25.04 14.52 -2.96
N ASN A 40 24.09 14.99 -2.15
CA ASN A 40 22.71 15.25 -2.57
C ASN A 40 22.68 16.50 -3.46
N GLU A 41 22.49 16.32 -4.76
CA GLU A 41 21.87 17.35 -5.60
C GLU A 41 20.97 16.63 -6.61
N PHE A 42 19.66 16.86 -6.53
CA PHE A 42 18.72 17.03 -7.64
C PHE A 42 17.28 16.97 -7.10
N ILE A 43 16.90 18.06 -6.42
CA ILE A 43 15.50 18.48 -6.33
C ILE A 43 15.37 19.60 -7.37
N ASN A 44 14.66 19.33 -8.46
CA ASN A 44 13.68 20.23 -9.09
C ASN A 44 13.39 19.81 -10.54
N ASN A 45 12.12 20.01 -10.89
CA ASN A 45 11.53 20.04 -12.23
C ASN A 45 11.15 18.69 -12.84
N LEU A 46 9.85 18.39 -12.77
CA LEU A 46 9.09 18.15 -14.00
C LEU A 46 7.59 18.34 -13.71
N ASP A 47 7.15 19.54 -14.06
CA ASP A 47 5.77 19.94 -14.21
C ASP A 47 5.13 19.22 -15.42
N ALA A 48 3.84 18.92 -15.25
CA ALA A 48 2.79 19.02 -16.25
C ALA A 48 3.12 18.71 -17.72
N LYS A 49 2.75 17.51 -18.18
CA LYS A 49 1.88 17.26 -19.36
C LYS A 49 1.95 15.78 -19.74
N GLU A 50 0.99 15.01 -19.24
CA GLU A 50 0.51 13.80 -19.93
C GLU A 50 -0.87 13.44 -19.36
N GLY A 51 -1.81 14.36 -19.54
CA GLY A 51 -3.22 14.04 -19.54
C GLY A 51 -3.67 13.89 -20.98
N ALA A 52 -3.90 12.65 -21.43
CA ALA A 52 -4.95 12.30 -22.38
C ALA A 52 -4.85 10.81 -22.78
N GLN A 53 -5.99 10.13 -22.67
CA GLN A 53 -6.32 8.82 -23.28
C GLN A 53 -5.77 7.57 -22.60
N LEU A 54 -6.32 7.25 -21.43
CA LEU A 54 -6.48 5.85 -21.01
C LEU A 54 -7.89 5.40 -21.41
N LYS A 55 -7.97 4.54 -22.43
CA LYS A 55 -9.12 3.65 -22.61
C LYS A 55 -9.25 2.84 -21.32
N GLU A 56 -10.46 2.79 -20.79
CA GLU A 56 -10.85 1.90 -19.70
C GLU A 56 -10.45 0.46 -20.06
N LEU A 57 -9.33 -0.01 -19.49
CA LEU A 57 -9.06 -1.43 -19.38
C LEU A 57 -9.99 -1.93 -18.29
N ASN A 58 -11.14 -2.44 -18.70
CA ASN A 58 -11.97 -3.27 -17.83
C ASN A 58 -11.14 -4.49 -17.44
N TYR A 59 -10.48 -4.42 -16.29
CA TYR A 59 -9.86 -5.57 -15.64
C TYR A 59 -10.95 -6.46 -15.04
N ALA A 60 -11.75 -7.07 -15.92
CA ALA A 60 -12.54 -8.23 -15.55
C ALA A 60 -11.58 -9.27 -14.97
N HIS A 61 -11.97 -9.89 -13.86
CA HIS A 61 -11.20 -10.95 -13.21
C HIS A 61 -11.09 -12.15 -14.16
N GLU A 62 -10.03 -12.19 -14.97
CA GLU A 62 -9.60 -13.40 -15.64
C GLU A 62 -8.72 -14.20 -14.66
N GLU A 63 -9.24 -15.32 -14.19
CA GLU A 63 -8.39 -16.38 -13.65
C GLU A 63 -7.47 -16.82 -14.79
N ILE A 64 -6.19 -16.46 -14.70
CA ILE A 64 -5.18 -16.95 -15.63
C ILE A 64 -4.95 -18.42 -15.28
N ILE A 65 -5.59 -19.31 -16.03
CA ILE A 65 -5.35 -20.74 -15.95
C ILE A 65 -4.02 -21.00 -16.65
N LEU A 66 -3.00 -21.37 -15.87
CA LEU A 66 -1.73 -21.88 -16.41
C LEU A 66 -2.05 -23.09 -17.29
N ASP A 67 -1.70 -23.07 -18.57
CA ASP A 67 -1.86 -24.22 -19.45
C ASP A 67 -0.94 -25.35 -18.96
N PRO A 68 -1.49 -26.45 -18.42
CA PRO A 68 -0.69 -27.54 -17.88
C PRO A 68 0.11 -28.31 -18.95
N SER A 69 -0.11 -28.02 -20.23
CA SER A 69 0.65 -28.61 -21.34
C SER A 69 2.03 -27.98 -21.56
N ILE A 70 2.30 -26.79 -20.99
CA ILE A 70 3.61 -26.13 -21.03
C ILE A 70 4.36 -26.44 -19.74
N ASN A 71 5.50 -27.14 -19.84
CA ASN A 71 6.37 -27.38 -18.69
C ASN A 71 7.15 -26.11 -18.32
N ASN A 72 6.48 -25.17 -17.67
CA ASN A 72 7.04 -23.89 -17.22
C ASN A 72 8.22 -24.07 -16.27
N GLU A 73 8.21 -25.12 -15.43
CA GLU A 73 9.35 -25.46 -14.57
C GLU A 73 10.62 -25.72 -15.37
N GLN A 74 10.50 -26.46 -16.48
CA GLN A 74 11.66 -26.76 -17.32
C GLN A 74 12.08 -25.56 -18.17
N LYS A 75 11.14 -24.71 -18.59
CA LYS A 75 11.42 -23.47 -19.35
C LYS A 75 12.17 -22.44 -18.50
N TYR A 76 11.82 -22.28 -17.22
CA TYR A 76 12.32 -21.19 -16.36
C TYR A 76 13.27 -21.66 -15.25
N LYS A 77 13.73 -22.91 -15.31
CA LYS A 77 14.61 -23.52 -14.31
C LYS A 77 15.88 -22.70 -14.02
N ASP A 78 16.50 -22.18 -15.06
CA ASP A 78 17.76 -21.42 -14.92
C ASP A 78 17.51 -20.06 -14.24
N ILE A 79 16.35 -19.45 -14.47
CA ILE A 79 15.93 -18.20 -13.83
C ILE A 79 15.72 -18.40 -12.32
N LEU A 80 15.17 -19.55 -11.90
CA LEU A 80 14.99 -19.86 -10.48
C LEU A 80 16.32 -20.02 -9.72
N THR A 81 17.41 -20.34 -10.42
CA THR A 81 18.71 -20.58 -9.79
C THR A 81 19.48 -19.29 -9.53
N ASP A 82 19.40 -18.32 -10.46
CA ASP A 82 19.98 -16.99 -10.27
C ASP A 82 19.16 -15.92 -11.02
N PRO A 83 18.06 -15.42 -10.42
CA PRO A 83 17.14 -14.52 -11.12
C PRO A 83 17.78 -13.19 -11.50
N ILE A 84 18.84 -12.77 -10.80
CA ILE A 84 19.53 -11.51 -11.09
C ILE A 84 20.38 -11.65 -12.36
N ALA A 85 21.02 -12.80 -12.56
CA ALA A 85 21.77 -13.06 -13.79
C ALA A 85 20.88 -13.06 -15.04
N TYR A 86 19.59 -13.33 -14.89
CA TYR A 86 18.59 -13.36 -15.97
C TYR A 86 17.65 -12.15 -15.95
N ILE A 87 18.02 -11.04 -15.30
CA ILE A 87 17.14 -9.88 -15.15
C ILE A 87 16.64 -9.34 -16.49
N ASP A 88 17.48 -9.27 -17.51
CA ASP A 88 17.08 -8.76 -18.83
C ASP A 88 16.00 -9.63 -19.47
N VAL A 89 16.11 -10.96 -19.34
CA VAL A 89 15.10 -11.92 -19.80
C VAL A 89 13.81 -11.74 -19.03
N ILE A 90 13.88 -11.57 -17.71
CA ILE A 90 12.70 -11.31 -16.86
C ILE A 90 12.01 -10.02 -17.30
N LEU A 91 12.76 -8.94 -17.53
CA LEU A 91 12.22 -7.65 -17.95
C LEU A 91 11.58 -7.73 -19.34
N GLU A 92 12.20 -8.43 -20.28
CA GLU A 92 11.69 -8.59 -21.64
C GLU A 92 10.45 -9.51 -21.68
N GLU A 93 10.56 -10.74 -21.19
CA GLU A 93 9.45 -11.71 -21.22
C GLU A 93 8.31 -11.29 -20.29
N GLY A 94 8.60 -10.78 -19.08
CA GLY A 94 7.58 -10.34 -18.14
C GLY A 94 6.81 -9.08 -18.57
N SER A 95 7.33 -8.35 -19.56
CA SER A 95 6.57 -7.25 -20.21
C SER A 95 5.50 -7.77 -21.17
N LEU A 96 5.68 -8.99 -21.68
CA LEU A 96 4.86 -9.59 -22.74
C LEU A 96 3.93 -10.67 -22.19
N ASP A 97 4.38 -11.43 -21.20
CA ASP A 97 3.72 -12.61 -20.66
C ASP A 97 3.69 -12.58 -19.12
N ASN A 98 2.47 -12.69 -18.57
CA ASN A 98 2.24 -12.68 -17.13
C ASN A 98 2.56 -14.03 -16.47
N ILE A 99 2.63 -15.12 -17.25
CA ILE A 99 2.89 -16.48 -16.76
C ILE A 99 4.25 -16.55 -16.05
N LEU A 100 5.29 -15.94 -16.63
CA LEU A 100 6.61 -15.90 -16.02
C LEU A 100 6.55 -15.24 -14.63
N LEU A 101 5.90 -14.08 -14.52
CA LEU A 101 5.84 -13.34 -13.26
C LEU A 101 5.07 -14.10 -12.18
N ILE A 102 3.95 -14.75 -12.55
CA ILE A 102 3.21 -15.62 -11.62
C ILE A 102 4.11 -16.78 -11.18
N PHE A 103 4.71 -17.48 -12.13
CA PHE A 103 5.59 -18.62 -11.87
C PHE A 103 6.75 -18.25 -10.92
N LEU A 104 7.45 -17.14 -11.18
CA LEU A 104 8.53 -16.67 -10.32
C LEU A 104 8.01 -16.29 -8.92
N SER A 105 6.85 -15.62 -8.83
CA SER A 105 6.25 -15.23 -7.55
C SER A 105 5.83 -16.41 -6.68
N GLU A 106 5.63 -17.59 -7.25
CA GLU A 106 5.28 -18.82 -6.54
C GLU A 106 6.52 -19.65 -6.17
N ASN A 107 7.60 -19.58 -6.97
CA ASN A 107 8.71 -20.52 -6.86
C ASN A 107 10.02 -19.92 -6.32
N LEU A 108 10.20 -18.60 -6.34
CA LEU A 108 11.42 -17.97 -5.79
C LEU A 108 11.47 -18.05 -4.27
N THR A 109 12.66 -18.09 -3.67
CA THR A 109 12.81 -17.95 -2.22
C THR A 109 12.59 -16.49 -1.79
N ASP A 110 12.31 -16.24 -0.51
CA ASP A 110 12.14 -14.88 0.00
C ASP A 110 13.38 -13.99 -0.23
N MET A 111 14.58 -14.58 -0.14
CA MET A 111 15.84 -13.88 -0.42
C MET A 111 15.94 -13.47 -1.90
N ASP A 112 15.52 -14.35 -2.80
CA ASP A 112 15.55 -14.08 -4.24
C ASP A 112 14.47 -13.07 -4.65
N VAL A 113 13.29 -13.14 -4.03
CA VAL A 113 12.23 -12.13 -4.18
C VAL A 113 12.73 -10.76 -3.72
N GLU A 114 13.40 -10.68 -2.57
CA GLU A 114 13.97 -9.41 -2.07
C GLU A 114 15.00 -8.85 -3.03
N ARG A 115 15.95 -9.68 -3.49
CA ARG A 115 17.00 -9.26 -4.44
C ARG A 115 16.39 -8.80 -5.77
N LEU A 116 15.52 -9.62 -6.37
CA LEU A 116 14.90 -9.33 -7.66
C LEU A 116 14.06 -8.06 -7.62
N SER A 117 13.23 -7.92 -6.57
CA SER A 117 12.42 -6.72 -6.38
C SER A 117 13.27 -5.49 -6.10
N GLY A 118 14.40 -5.64 -5.40
CA GLY A 118 15.38 -4.55 -5.19
C GLY A 118 15.85 -3.98 -6.52
N HIS A 119 16.34 -4.84 -7.43
CA HIS A 119 16.76 -4.42 -8.77
C HIS A 119 15.62 -3.74 -9.55
N ILE A 120 14.44 -4.36 -9.61
CA ILE A 120 13.30 -3.84 -10.38
C ILE A 120 12.80 -2.48 -9.84
N LEU A 121 12.79 -2.31 -8.52
CA LEU A 121 12.24 -1.12 -7.87
C LEU A 121 13.26 0.01 -7.70
N GLU A 122 14.57 -0.26 -7.78
CA GLU A 122 15.62 0.75 -7.67
C GLU A 122 16.09 1.24 -9.05
N ASP A 123 15.96 0.41 -10.09
CA ASP A 123 16.33 0.77 -11.46
C ASP A 123 15.17 1.39 -12.25
N ARG A 124 15.52 2.16 -13.29
CA ARG A 124 14.53 2.71 -14.24
C ARG A 124 14.08 1.61 -15.20
N VAL A 125 12.97 0.98 -14.85
CA VAL A 125 12.37 -0.10 -15.65
C VAL A 125 11.20 0.44 -16.49
N ASN A 126 10.90 -0.26 -17.59
CA ASN A 126 9.76 0.07 -18.44
C ASN A 126 8.44 0.06 -17.63
N LEU A 127 7.59 1.07 -17.83
CA LEU A 127 6.33 1.20 -17.10
C LEU A 127 5.37 0.02 -17.31
N ARG A 128 5.32 -0.56 -18.52
CA ARG A 128 4.49 -1.73 -18.81
C ARG A 128 4.91 -2.93 -17.98
N PHE A 129 6.22 -3.14 -17.83
CA PHE A 129 6.74 -4.19 -16.95
C PHE A 129 6.33 -3.94 -15.50
N ILE A 130 6.46 -2.71 -15.01
CA ILE A 130 6.08 -2.35 -13.63
C ILE A 130 4.59 -2.59 -13.37
N GLU A 131 3.73 -2.28 -14.33
CA GLU A 131 2.29 -2.57 -14.24
C GLU A 131 2.03 -4.08 -14.11
N ASN A 132 2.69 -4.91 -14.93
CA ASN A 132 2.59 -6.36 -14.83
C ASN A 132 3.18 -6.88 -13.50
N PHE A 133 4.31 -6.35 -13.07
CA PHE A 133 4.98 -6.70 -11.82
C PHE A 133 4.08 -6.41 -10.60
N PHE A 134 3.40 -5.27 -10.59
CA PHE A 134 2.44 -4.88 -9.55
C PHE A 134 1.13 -5.67 -9.60
N THR A 135 0.76 -6.19 -10.78
CA THR A 135 -0.49 -6.92 -10.96
C THR A 135 -0.33 -8.41 -10.68
N TYR A 136 0.81 -9.01 -11.04
CA TYR A 136 0.98 -10.46 -11.10
C TYR A 136 2.11 -11.01 -10.22
N PHE A 137 3.17 -10.23 -9.94
CA PHE A 137 4.29 -10.73 -9.14
C PHE A 137 4.10 -10.41 -7.65
N LEU A 138 4.11 -9.13 -7.28
CA LEU A 138 4.10 -8.71 -5.87
C LEU A 138 2.87 -9.18 -5.08
N PRO A 139 1.63 -9.09 -5.60
CA PRO A 139 0.46 -9.58 -4.86
C PRO A 139 0.57 -11.07 -4.48
N ASN A 140 1.15 -11.89 -5.36
CA ASN A 140 1.36 -13.31 -5.09
C ASN A 140 2.48 -13.55 -4.07
N CYS A 141 3.52 -12.71 -4.06
CA CYS A 141 4.53 -12.76 -3.01
C CYS A 141 3.94 -12.42 -1.63
N PHE A 142 2.97 -11.49 -1.56
CA PHE A 142 2.35 -11.07 -0.29
C PHE A 142 1.40 -12.11 0.33
N LYS A 143 1.00 -13.14 -0.43
CA LYS A 143 0.27 -14.29 0.12
C LYS A 143 1.14 -15.18 1.02
N ARG A 144 2.46 -15.05 0.93
CA ARG A 144 3.42 -15.83 1.73
C ARG A 144 3.45 -15.31 3.17
N GLU A 145 3.70 -16.19 4.14
CA GLU A 145 3.70 -15.86 5.59
C GLU A 145 4.90 -14.99 6.06
N ASN A 146 5.47 -14.14 5.19
CA ASN A 146 6.57 -13.23 5.53
C ASN A 146 6.09 -11.78 5.56
N SER A 147 5.60 -11.37 6.73
CA SER A 147 5.04 -10.03 6.95
C SER A 147 6.09 -8.91 6.81
N ARG A 148 7.34 -9.16 7.19
CA ARG A 148 8.43 -8.18 7.10
C ARG A 148 8.81 -7.89 5.66
N LEU A 149 9.04 -8.94 4.86
CA LEU A 149 9.36 -8.78 3.44
C LEU A 149 8.22 -8.05 2.72
N SER A 150 6.98 -8.43 3.01
CA SER A 150 5.80 -7.80 2.42
C SER A 150 5.72 -6.30 2.73
N LEU A 151 5.96 -5.91 3.98
CA LEU A 151 5.99 -4.50 4.38
C LEU A 151 7.12 -3.73 3.67
N ASP A 152 8.34 -4.29 3.65
CA ASP A 152 9.50 -3.65 3.02
C ASP A 152 9.26 -3.44 1.50
N LEU A 153 8.66 -4.43 0.83
CA LEU A 153 8.31 -4.35 -0.59
C LEU A 153 7.21 -3.32 -0.87
N LEU A 154 6.16 -3.24 -0.04
CA LEU A 154 5.12 -2.21 -0.17
C LEU A 154 5.72 -0.81 -0.07
N ILE A 155 6.63 -0.59 0.88
CA ILE A 155 7.30 0.70 1.07
C ILE A 155 8.15 1.06 -0.16
N ARG A 156 8.94 0.11 -0.67
CA ARG A 156 9.77 0.34 -1.86
C ARG A 156 8.91 0.62 -3.09
N ALA A 157 7.88 -0.20 -3.33
CA ALA A 157 6.96 -0.02 -4.45
C ALA A 157 6.28 1.36 -4.42
N PHE A 158 5.81 1.79 -3.25
CA PHE A 158 5.17 3.10 -3.07
C PHE A 158 6.14 4.26 -3.34
N LYS A 159 7.39 4.16 -2.88
CA LYS A 159 8.40 5.21 -3.08
C LYS A 159 8.90 5.29 -4.51
N SER A 160 9.11 4.15 -5.16
CA SER A 160 9.68 4.09 -6.51
C SER A 160 8.66 4.42 -7.59
N TYR A 161 7.41 3.94 -7.45
CA TYR A 161 6.36 4.10 -8.46
C TYR A 161 5.03 4.56 -7.86
N PRO A 162 4.97 5.74 -7.20
CA PRO A 162 3.79 6.20 -6.48
C PRO A 162 2.55 6.35 -7.38
N ALA A 163 2.73 6.75 -8.65
CA ALA A 163 1.64 6.93 -9.60
C ALA A 163 0.97 5.61 -10.02
N LYS A 164 1.68 4.48 -9.93
CA LYS A 164 1.19 3.14 -10.32
C LYS A 164 0.85 2.26 -9.12
N PHE A 165 1.17 2.70 -7.91
CA PHE A 165 0.96 1.93 -6.69
C PHE A 165 -0.51 1.53 -6.45
N HIS A 166 -1.48 2.29 -6.98
CA HIS A 166 -2.90 1.93 -6.89
C HIS A 166 -3.20 0.54 -7.48
N LEU A 167 -2.47 0.10 -8.52
CA LEU A 167 -2.62 -1.23 -9.12
C LEU A 167 -2.22 -2.33 -8.14
N LEU A 168 -1.04 -2.16 -7.52
CA LEU A 168 -0.55 -3.08 -6.49
C LEU A 168 -1.51 -3.14 -5.31
N LEU A 169 -1.95 -1.96 -4.84
CA LEU A 169 -2.83 -1.83 -3.69
C LEU A 169 -4.18 -2.52 -3.92
N GLN A 170 -4.80 -2.30 -5.08
CA GLN A 170 -6.06 -2.96 -5.44
C GLN A 170 -5.91 -4.48 -5.37
N ARG A 171 -4.92 -5.04 -6.09
CA ARG A 171 -4.71 -6.49 -6.15
C ARG A 171 -4.39 -7.08 -4.80
N THR A 172 -3.53 -6.43 -4.03
CA THR A 172 -3.06 -6.93 -2.73
C THR A 172 -4.19 -7.02 -1.69
N LEU A 173 -5.10 -6.04 -1.70
CA LEU A 173 -6.24 -6.03 -0.79
C LEU A 173 -7.29 -7.09 -1.15
N ASP A 174 -7.45 -7.39 -2.44
CA ASP A 174 -8.33 -8.47 -2.91
C ASP A 174 -7.75 -9.86 -2.59
N THR A 175 -6.42 -10.02 -2.64
CA THR A 175 -5.71 -11.30 -2.41
C THR A 175 -5.49 -11.67 -0.93
N GLU A 176 -6.23 -11.05 0.00
CA GLU A 176 -6.21 -11.37 1.43
C GLU A 176 -4.88 -11.09 2.16
N MET A 177 -4.16 -10.02 1.79
CA MET A 177 -3.01 -9.57 2.58
C MET A 177 -3.37 -9.46 4.07
N ASP A 178 -2.43 -9.82 4.95
CA ASP A 178 -2.63 -9.68 6.40
C ASP A 178 -2.94 -8.22 6.76
N CYS A 179 -4.05 -8.02 7.48
CA CYS A 179 -4.47 -6.71 7.96
C CYS A 179 -3.39 -6.00 8.77
N HIS A 180 -2.52 -6.73 9.48
CA HIS A 180 -1.40 -6.17 10.21
C HIS A 180 -0.36 -5.52 9.30
N ILE A 181 -0.02 -6.14 8.17
CA ILE A 181 0.94 -5.57 7.20
C ILE A 181 0.38 -4.26 6.66
N PHE A 182 -0.90 -4.23 6.28
CA PHE A 182 -1.51 -3.01 5.76
C PHE A 182 -1.59 -1.89 6.81
N GLN A 183 -1.90 -2.26 8.05
CA GLN A 183 -1.93 -1.34 9.17
C GLN A 183 -0.54 -0.76 9.45
N GLU A 184 0.51 -1.59 9.45
CA GLU A 184 1.88 -1.13 9.66
C GLU A 184 2.33 -0.21 8.52
N PHE A 185 2.07 -0.58 7.27
CA PHE A 185 2.35 0.24 6.10
C PHE A 185 1.69 1.62 6.21
N THR A 186 0.40 1.68 6.53
CA THR A 186 -0.33 2.96 6.63
C THR A 186 0.10 3.79 7.84
N SER A 187 0.65 3.18 8.89
CA SER A 187 1.07 3.89 10.11
C SER A 187 2.33 4.75 9.94
N ILE A 188 3.15 4.45 8.92
CA ILE A 188 4.41 5.15 8.64
C ILE A 188 4.27 6.23 7.55
N LEU A 189 3.09 6.36 6.94
CA LEU A 189 2.84 7.32 5.87
C LEU A 189 2.50 8.71 6.41
N THR A 190 2.90 9.74 5.67
CA THR A 190 2.55 11.13 5.92
C THR A 190 1.07 11.42 5.57
N PRO A 191 0.49 12.52 6.07
CA PRO A 191 -0.88 12.92 5.71
C PRO A 191 -1.12 13.04 4.20
N GLN A 192 -0.14 13.53 3.43
CA GLN A 192 -0.21 13.64 1.98
C GLN A 192 -0.28 12.26 1.32
N GLU A 193 0.60 11.35 1.73
CA GLU A 193 0.65 9.97 1.21
C GLU A 193 -0.62 9.21 1.57
N LEU A 194 -1.13 9.35 2.80
CA LEU A 194 -2.42 8.80 3.20
C LEU A 194 -3.58 9.34 2.36
N SER A 195 -3.50 10.59 1.91
CA SER A 195 -4.49 11.16 0.99
C SER A 195 -4.41 10.53 -0.41
N ALA A 196 -3.21 10.21 -0.88
CA ALA A 196 -3.01 9.49 -2.14
C ALA A 196 -3.56 8.04 -2.06
N ILE A 197 -3.35 7.36 -0.92
CA ILE A 197 -3.95 6.05 -0.65
C ILE A 197 -5.49 6.16 -0.65
N MET A 198 -6.06 7.14 0.05
CA MET A 198 -7.51 7.36 0.03
C MET A 198 -8.07 7.64 -1.37
N LYS A 199 -7.32 8.37 -2.21
CA LYS A 199 -7.70 8.61 -3.60
C LYS A 199 -7.61 7.35 -4.47
N SER A 200 -6.64 6.48 -4.20
CA SER A 200 -6.53 5.19 -4.87
C SER A 200 -7.77 4.32 -4.60
N PHE A 201 -8.26 4.27 -3.35
CA PHE A 201 -9.50 3.55 -3.01
C PHE A 201 -10.73 4.05 -3.77
N ILE A 202 -10.77 5.34 -4.11
CA ILE A 202 -11.83 5.94 -4.92
C ILE A 202 -11.68 5.52 -6.37
N GLU A 203 -10.46 5.52 -6.89
CA GLU A 203 -10.14 5.21 -8.28
C GLU A 203 -10.56 3.78 -8.68
N PHE A 204 -10.27 2.79 -7.83
CA PHE A 204 -10.64 1.41 -8.12
C PHE A 204 -11.98 0.96 -7.52
N ASP A 205 -12.77 1.89 -6.96
CA ASP A 205 -14.04 1.62 -6.25
C ASP A 205 -13.95 0.45 -5.25
N LEU A 206 -13.17 0.66 -4.19
CA LEU A 206 -12.98 -0.33 -3.13
C LEU A 206 -14.28 -1.00 -2.68
N SER A 207 -14.33 -2.32 -2.71
CA SER A 207 -15.50 -3.08 -2.27
C SER A 207 -15.76 -2.96 -0.76
N VAL A 208 -17.02 -3.14 -0.36
CA VAL A 208 -17.44 -3.09 1.04
C VAL A 208 -16.79 -4.21 1.85
N ASP A 209 -16.61 -5.40 1.27
CA ASP A 209 -16.06 -6.54 2.00
C ASP A 209 -14.56 -6.33 2.30
N VAL A 210 -13.81 -5.76 1.36
CA VAL A 210 -12.40 -5.37 1.58
C VAL A 210 -12.31 -4.24 2.61
N LEU A 211 -13.20 -3.24 2.55
CA LEU A 211 -13.28 -2.20 3.58
C LEU A 211 -13.46 -2.79 4.99
N ILE A 212 -14.39 -3.73 5.14
CA ILE A 212 -14.70 -4.38 6.42
C ILE A 212 -13.49 -5.16 6.93
N ARG A 213 -12.86 -5.95 6.06
CA ARG A 213 -11.65 -6.73 6.38
C ARG A 213 -10.52 -5.85 6.92
N HIS A 214 -10.27 -4.71 6.28
CA HIS A 214 -9.16 -3.82 6.62
C HIS A 214 -9.59 -2.55 7.39
N MET A 215 -10.75 -2.56 8.05
CA MET A 215 -11.38 -1.37 8.64
C MET A 215 -10.46 -0.56 9.56
N PHE A 216 -9.56 -1.23 10.29
CA PHE A 216 -8.58 -0.55 11.15
C PHE A 216 -7.64 0.37 10.36
N ALA A 217 -7.06 -0.14 9.27
CA ALA A 217 -6.16 0.62 8.42
C ALA A 217 -6.92 1.77 7.74
N PHE A 218 -8.14 1.51 7.25
CA PHE A 218 -9.01 2.54 6.67
C PHE A 218 -9.32 3.69 7.65
N VAL A 219 -9.67 3.37 8.89
CA VAL A 219 -9.88 4.37 9.95
C VAL A 219 -8.62 5.21 10.14
N SER A 220 -7.46 4.56 10.19
CA SER A 220 -6.17 5.23 10.40
C SER A 220 -5.82 6.16 9.24
N CYS A 221 -6.00 5.70 7.99
CA CYS A 221 -5.83 6.51 6.80
C CYS A 221 -6.76 7.73 6.80
N TYR A 222 -8.06 7.50 6.97
CA TYR A 222 -9.04 8.58 6.91
C TYR A 222 -8.83 9.61 8.02
N LYS A 223 -8.52 9.17 9.24
CA LYS A 223 -8.28 10.06 10.38
C LYS A 223 -7.17 11.07 10.07
N SER A 224 -6.05 10.60 9.52
CA SER A 224 -4.83 11.40 9.38
C SER A 224 -4.60 12.00 7.98
N CYS A 225 -5.38 11.62 6.96
CA CYS A 225 -5.26 12.20 5.63
C CYS A 225 -5.76 13.66 5.57
N ILE A 226 -5.30 14.38 4.54
CA ILE A 226 -5.83 15.67 4.09
C ILE A 226 -7.15 15.39 3.35
N LYS A 227 -8.25 15.82 3.95
CA LYS A 227 -9.60 15.51 3.47
C LYS A 227 -10.02 16.52 2.41
N ASP A 228 -10.52 16.02 1.29
CA ASP A 228 -11.23 16.80 0.29
C ASP A 228 -12.70 16.33 0.17
N VAL A 229 -13.47 16.98 -0.70
CA VAL A 229 -14.88 16.63 -0.93
C VAL A 229 -15.04 15.20 -1.45
N LYS A 230 -14.11 14.72 -2.31
CA LYS A 230 -14.17 13.38 -2.88
C LYS A 230 -13.95 12.31 -1.82
N ILE A 231 -12.92 12.47 -0.98
CA ILE A 231 -12.62 11.56 0.13
C ILE A 231 -13.79 11.51 1.11
N ASN A 232 -14.33 12.67 1.49
CA ASN A 232 -15.47 12.71 2.39
C ASN A 232 -16.73 12.05 1.79
N ASN A 233 -16.98 12.23 0.49
CA ASN A 233 -18.11 11.60 -0.19
C ASN A 233 -17.93 10.08 -0.29
N PHE A 234 -16.72 9.62 -0.60
CA PHE A 234 -16.38 8.21 -0.60
C PHE A 234 -16.64 7.56 0.77
N VAL A 235 -16.15 8.17 1.85
CA VAL A 235 -16.31 7.61 3.20
C VAL A 235 -17.78 7.52 3.61
N VAL A 236 -18.63 8.50 3.29
CA VAL A 236 -20.06 8.41 3.65
C VAL A 236 -20.80 7.33 2.84
N VAL A 237 -20.44 7.15 1.57
CA VAL A 237 -20.98 6.07 0.73
C VAL A 237 -20.60 4.71 1.34
N LYS A 238 -19.31 4.50 1.62
CA LYS A 238 -18.82 3.25 2.22
C LYS A 238 -19.37 3.00 3.63
N LEU A 239 -19.54 4.04 4.46
CA LEU A 239 -20.25 3.92 5.75
C LEU A 239 -21.69 3.46 5.56
N ASN A 240 -22.40 4.01 4.57
CA ASN A 240 -23.78 3.61 4.31
C ASN A 240 -23.88 2.16 3.82
N GLU A 241 -23.01 1.75 2.91
CA GLU A 241 -22.98 0.39 2.37
C GLU A 241 -22.60 -0.66 3.44
N ALA A 242 -21.70 -0.31 4.36
CA ALA A 242 -21.30 -1.19 5.46
C ALA A 242 -22.26 -1.20 6.67
N ALA A 243 -23.28 -0.32 6.68
CA ALA A 243 -24.08 -0.05 7.87
C ALA A 243 -24.80 -1.28 8.44
N GLU A 244 -25.26 -2.19 7.58
CA GLU A 244 -25.97 -3.41 7.99
C GLU A 244 -25.03 -4.51 8.47
N LYS A 245 -23.84 -4.63 7.84
CA LYS A 245 -22.83 -5.66 8.17
C LYS A 245 -22.04 -5.32 9.43
N CYS A 246 -21.85 -4.03 9.74
CA CYS A 246 -20.93 -3.55 10.79
C CYS A 246 -21.62 -2.89 11.99
N THR A 247 -22.90 -3.18 12.24
CA THR A 247 -23.69 -2.48 13.27
C THR A 247 -23.01 -2.44 14.65
N ALA A 248 -22.39 -3.53 15.10
CA ALA A 248 -21.70 -3.62 16.39
C ALA A 248 -20.18 -3.41 16.31
N ASP A 249 -19.61 -3.23 15.11
CA ASP A 249 -18.17 -3.16 14.93
C ASP A 249 -17.57 -1.88 15.51
N LYS A 250 -16.49 -2.05 16.28
CA LYS A 250 -15.84 -0.96 17.01
C LYS A 250 -15.09 0.00 16.07
N GLN A 251 -14.45 -0.51 15.02
CA GLN A 251 -13.69 0.33 14.09
C GLN A 251 -14.61 1.06 13.13
N TYR A 252 -15.70 0.44 12.68
CA TYR A 252 -16.79 1.12 11.98
C TYR A 252 -17.36 2.28 12.79
N GLY A 253 -17.65 2.05 14.09
CA GLY A 253 -18.08 3.11 15.00
C GLY A 253 -17.06 4.26 15.12
N ARG A 254 -15.75 3.96 15.10
CA ARG A 254 -14.68 4.96 15.07
C ARG A 254 -14.62 5.72 13.75
N LEU A 255 -14.79 5.03 12.62
CA LEU A 255 -14.84 5.65 11.30
C LEU A 255 -15.99 6.64 11.22
N LEU A 256 -17.18 6.22 11.65
CA LEU A 256 -18.38 7.05 11.70
C LEU A 256 -18.19 8.28 12.60
N LEU A 257 -17.65 8.09 13.81
CA LEU A 257 -17.38 9.22 14.70
C LEU A 257 -16.36 10.20 14.08
N THR A 258 -15.27 9.68 13.52
CA THR A 258 -14.25 10.48 12.85
C THR A 258 -14.85 11.25 11.67
N TYR A 259 -15.75 10.61 10.91
CA TYR A 259 -16.45 11.26 9.82
C TYR A 259 -17.33 12.42 10.31
N LEU A 260 -18.14 12.20 11.34
CA LEU A 260 -19.02 13.23 11.91
C LEU A 260 -18.22 14.42 12.48
N GLN A 261 -17.09 14.16 13.13
CA GLN A 261 -16.23 15.21 13.70
C GLN A 261 -15.60 16.13 12.64
N ASN A 262 -15.38 15.62 11.43
CA ASN A 262 -14.71 16.35 10.34
C ASN A 262 -15.70 16.99 9.35
N LYS A 263 -17.01 16.86 9.57
CA LYS A 263 -18.03 17.38 8.64
C LYS A 263 -18.31 18.87 8.89
N ASN A 264 -18.07 19.67 7.85
CA ASN A 264 -18.39 21.09 7.80
C ASN A 264 -19.45 21.31 6.70
N ASP A 265 -20.72 21.29 7.12
CA ASP A 265 -21.95 21.67 6.38
C ASP A 265 -22.22 20.99 5.01
N ASN A 266 -23.46 21.11 4.51
CA ASN A 266 -23.98 20.48 3.27
C ASN A 266 -23.92 18.94 3.23
N PHE A 267 -24.70 18.28 4.09
CA PHE A 267 -24.87 16.83 4.06
C PHE A 267 -26.33 16.40 4.10
N LYS A 268 -26.63 15.20 3.58
CA LYS A 268 -27.96 14.59 3.70
C LYS A 268 -28.17 14.13 5.14
N LEU A 269 -28.73 14.99 5.97
CA LEU A 269 -28.98 14.71 7.39
C LEU A 269 -29.80 13.43 7.62
N SER A 270 -30.78 13.16 6.76
CA SER A 270 -31.59 11.94 6.80
C SER A 270 -30.75 10.67 6.64
N LEU A 271 -29.75 10.69 5.76
CA LEU A 271 -28.81 9.59 5.57
C LEU A 271 -27.96 9.36 6.83
N LEU A 272 -27.38 10.42 7.39
CA LEU A 272 -26.53 10.31 8.58
C LEU A 272 -27.33 9.86 9.82
N LYS A 273 -28.56 10.35 9.99
CA LYS A 273 -29.47 9.87 11.04
C LYS A 273 -29.66 8.36 10.93
N ARG A 274 -30.03 7.86 9.74
CA ARG A 274 -30.20 6.41 9.50
C ARG A 274 -28.93 5.60 9.84
N ILE A 275 -27.76 6.05 9.38
CA ILE A 275 -26.48 5.35 9.64
C ILE A 275 -26.17 5.31 11.14
N VAL A 276 -26.32 6.45 11.84
CA VAL A 276 -26.08 6.56 13.27
C VAL A 276 -27.09 5.72 14.05
N ASP A 277 -28.36 5.72 13.66
CA ASP A 277 -29.45 4.99 14.32
C ASP A 277 -29.30 3.47 14.22
N ASN A 278 -28.82 2.97 13.08
CA ASN A 278 -28.58 1.54 12.87
C ASN A 278 -27.35 1.01 13.61
N HIS A 279 -26.39 1.88 13.93
CA HIS A 279 -25.17 1.54 14.63
C HIS A 279 -25.38 1.25 16.14
N ARG A 280 -24.63 0.28 16.69
CA ARG A 280 -24.75 -0.30 18.04
C ARG A 280 -23.42 -0.47 18.80
N SER A 281 -22.28 -0.10 18.25
CA SER A 281 -20.99 -0.22 18.97
C SER A 281 -20.89 0.78 20.15
N PRO A 282 -19.84 0.67 21.01
CA PRO A 282 -19.59 1.63 22.09
C PRO A 282 -19.51 3.11 21.64
N PHE A 283 -19.32 3.37 20.34
CA PHE A 283 -19.29 4.71 19.77
C PHE A 283 -20.68 5.30 19.46
N LYS A 284 -21.79 4.56 19.72
CA LYS A 284 -23.16 5.03 19.44
C LYS A 284 -23.47 6.38 20.08
N ARG A 285 -23.26 6.51 21.40
CA ARG A 285 -23.53 7.75 22.13
C ARG A 285 -22.63 8.91 21.67
N PRO A 286 -21.31 8.73 21.51
CA PRO A 286 -20.46 9.75 20.87
C PRO A 286 -20.95 10.21 19.49
N CYS A 287 -21.37 9.28 18.62
CA CYS A 287 -21.87 9.62 17.29
C CYS A 287 -23.19 10.41 17.35
N LEU A 288 -24.12 10.01 18.23
CA LEU A 288 -25.38 10.74 18.43
C LEU A 288 -25.14 12.17 18.92
N ASN A 289 -24.22 12.36 19.87
CA ASN A 289 -23.89 13.70 20.37
C ASN A 289 -23.36 14.59 19.24
N MET A 290 -22.42 14.08 18.44
CA MET A 290 -21.85 14.83 17.32
C MET A 290 -22.90 15.12 16.24
N LEU A 291 -23.78 14.16 15.93
CA LEU A 291 -24.87 14.37 14.99
C LEU A 291 -25.82 15.49 15.46
N ASN A 292 -26.18 15.51 16.75
CA ASN A 292 -27.04 16.55 17.32
C ASN A 292 -26.38 17.92 17.27
N GLU A 293 -25.07 18.01 17.47
CA GLU A 293 -24.33 19.27 17.29
C GLU A 293 -24.37 19.76 15.84
N LEU A 294 -24.19 18.86 14.87
CA LEU A 294 -24.27 19.21 13.45
C LEU A 294 -25.68 19.70 13.05
N VAL A 295 -26.73 19.09 13.61
CA VAL A 295 -28.12 19.55 13.40
C VAL A 295 -28.29 20.98 13.93
N LYS A 296 -27.87 21.25 15.17
CA LYS A 296 -27.97 22.58 15.78
C LYS A 296 -27.21 23.67 15.03
N ARG A 297 -26.13 23.32 14.32
CA ARG A 297 -25.33 24.28 13.51
C ARG A 297 -25.99 24.64 12.18
N ASN A 298 -26.91 23.80 11.70
CA ASN A 298 -27.58 23.95 10.40
C ASN A 298 -29.04 24.43 10.53
N GLU A 299 -29.49 24.73 11.75
CA GLU A 299 -30.75 25.43 12.08
C GLU A 299 -30.48 26.93 12.27
#